data_AF-A0A4R4ZZE5-F1
#
_entry.id   AF-A0A4R4ZZE5-F1
#
_cell.length_a   1.000
_cell.length_b   1.000
_cell.length_c   1.000
_cell.angle_alpha   90.00
_cell.angle_beta   90.00
_cell.angle_gamma   90.00
#
_symmetry.space_group_name_H-M   'P 1'
#
loop_
_entity.id
_entity.type
_entity.pdbx_description
1 polymer ?
#
loop_
_entity_poly.entity_id
_entity_poly.type
_entity_poly.pdbx_seq_one_letter_code
_entity_poly.pdbx_strand_id
1 'polypeptide(L)' 'MRPADVQRLSVAECVDRYAEMVRAKTSTGALAPATAEVYARDVVTFAALAGAERVLDDLAGEDVDEVLLRFARKRD' A
#
# COMPACT_ATOMS: atom_id res chain seq x y z
N MET A 1 -5.59 -9.33 27.83
CA MET A 1 -5.65 -9.00 26.38
C MET A 1 -5.28 -10.27 25.64
N ARG A 2 -6.18 -10.86 24.82
CA ARG A 2 -5.78 -11.96 23.94
C ARG A 2 -4.94 -11.34 22.79
N PRO A 3 -3.87 -11.97 22.33
CA PRO A 3 -3.20 -11.54 21.10
C PRO A 3 -4.26 -11.45 20.01
N ALA A 4 -4.31 -10.33 19.28
CA ALA A 4 -5.16 -10.25 18.11
C ALA A 4 -4.65 -11.28 17.10
N ASP A 5 -5.55 -12.08 16.54
CA ASP A 5 -5.20 -12.95 15.42
C ASP A 5 -4.66 -12.06 14.29
N VAL A 6 -3.39 -12.26 13.92
CA VAL A 6 -2.76 -11.50 12.84
C VAL A 6 -3.41 -11.94 11.54
N GLN A 7 -4.13 -11.01 10.91
CA GLN A 7 -4.70 -11.24 9.59
C GLN A 7 -3.59 -11.16 8.56
N ARG A 8 -3.25 -12.32 7.99
CA ARG A 8 -2.29 -12.42 6.89
C ARG A 8 -2.99 -12.04 5.59
N LEU A 9 -2.61 -10.89 5.04
CA LEU A 9 -3.22 -10.32 3.84
C LEU A 9 -2.19 -10.22 2.73
N SER A 10 -2.65 -10.42 1.50
CA SER A 10 -1.86 -10.10 0.32
C SER A 10 -1.60 -8.59 0.24
N VAL A 11 -0.55 -8.21 -0.48
CA VAL A 11 -0.25 -6.81 -0.79
C VAL A 11 -1.45 -6.15 -1.48
N ALA A 12 -2.11 -6.85 -2.41
CA ALA A 12 -3.31 -6.35 -3.08
C ALA A 12 -4.45 -6.02 -2.10
N GLU A 13 -4.79 -6.94 -1.21
CA GLU A 13 -5.84 -6.73 -0.21
C GLU A 13 -5.52 -5.56 0.73
N CYS A 14 -4.25 -5.42 1.14
CA CYS A 14 -3.81 -4.29 1.95
C CYS A 14 -3.93 -2.96 1.20
N VAL A 15 -3.52 -2.93 -0.07
CA VAL A 15 -3.57 -1.75 -0.94
C VAL A 15 -5.01 -1.29 -1.15
N ASP A 16 -5.93 -2.21 -1.44
CA ASP A 16 -7.34 -1.91 -1.64
C ASP A 16 -7.97 -1.32 -0.37
N ARG A 17 -7.74 -1.98 0.78
CA ARG A 17 -8.24 -1.49 2.09
C ARG A 17 -7.67 -0.12 2.46
N TYR A 18 -6.38 0.11 2.17
CA TYR A 18 -5.76 1.41 2.40
C TYR A 18 -6.36 2.50 1.49
N ALA A 19 -6.56 2.20 0.21
CA ALA A 19 -7.17 3.13 -0.74
C ALA A 19 -8.62 3.47 -0.36
N GLU A 20 -9.41 2.49 0.11
CA GLU A 20 -10.75 2.72 0.64
C GLU A 20 -10.73 3.63 1.88
N MET A 21 -9.83 3.38 2.83
CA MET A 21 -9.65 4.23 4.00
C MET A 21 -9.30 5.67 3.59
N VAL A 22 -8.40 5.85 2.61
CA VAL A 22 -8.03 7.17 2.07
C VAL A 22 -9.26 7.87 1.49
N ARG A 23 -10.05 7.19 0.65
CA ARG A 23 -11.29 7.75 0.08
C ARG A 23 -12.30 8.13 1.17
N ALA A 24 -12.46 7.31 2.20
CA ALA A 24 -13.33 7.61 3.32
C ALA A 24 -12.88 8.87 4.07
N LYS A 25 -11.57 9.01 4.36
CA LYS A 25 -11.00 10.23 4.96
C LYS A 25 -11.21 11.47 4.09
N THR A 26 -11.12 11.34 2.78
CA THR A 26 -11.40 12.45 1.85
C THR A 26 -12.88 12.86 1.88
N SER A 27 -13.80 11.90 1.91
CA SER A 27 -15.25 12.17 1.93
C SER A 27 -15.71 12.94 3.17
N THR A 28 -15.02 12.79 4.30
CA THR A 28 -15.31 13.50 5.55
C THR A 28 -14.55 14.83 5.69
N GLY A 29 -13.74 15.20 4.68
CA GLY A 29 -12.89 16.39 4.72
C GLY A 29 -11.63 16.26 5.59
N ALA A 30 -11.37 15.07 6.15
CA ALA A 30 -10.17 14.80 6.95
C ALA A 30 -8.89 14.73 6.09
N LEU A 31 -9.02 14.59 4.76
CA LEU A 31 -7.91 14.57 3.83
C LEU A 31 -8.26 15.35 2.55
N ALA A 32 -7.34 16.19 2.07
CA ALA A 32 -7.53 16.91 0.82
C ALA A 32 -7.59 15.95 -0.39
N PRO A 33 -8.43 16.20 -1.40
CA PRO A 33 -8.55 15.33 -2.58
C PRO A 33 -7.23 15.10 -3.33
N ALA A 34 -6.44 16.17 -3.51
CA ALA A 34 -5.13 16.07 -4.17
C ALA A 34 -4.14 15.16 -3.41
N THR A 35 -4.17 15.19 -2.07
CA THR A 35 -3.36 14.30 -1.25
C THR A 35 -3.83 12.85 -1.37
N ALA A 36 -5.14 12.64 -1.41
CA ALA A 36 -5.73 11.31 -1.54
C ALA A 36 -5.38 10.64 -2.87
N GLU A 37 -5.36 11.41 -3.96
CA GLU A 37 -4.95 10.93 -5.27
C GLU A 37 -3.50 10.43 -5.28
N VAL A 38 -2.59 11.19 -4.68
CA VAL A 38 -1.18 10.79 -4.55
C VAL A 38 -1.05 9.51 -3.73
N TYR A 39 -1.73 9.43 -2.58
CA TYR A 39 -1.66 8.24 -1.72
C TYR A 39 -2.20 7.00 -2.41
N ALA A 40 -3.33 7.12 -3.12
CA ALA A 40 -3.91 6.02 -3.87
C ALA A 40 -3.00 5.56 -5.02
N ARG A 41 -2.43 6.52 -5.78
CA ARG A 41 -1.51 6.21 -6.88
C ARG A 41 -0.25 5.52 -6.41
N ASP A 42 0.36 6.03 -5.33
CA ASP A 42 1.64 5.54 -4.85
C ASP A 42 1.51 4.14 -4.24
N VAL A 43 0.41 3.85 -3.52
CA VAL A 43 0.17 2.51 -2.97
C VAL A 43 -0.13 1.47 -4.05
N VAL A 44 -0.82 1.85 -5.14
CA VAL A 44 -1.02 0.98 -6.30
C VAL A 44 0.30 0.73 -7.02
N THR A 45 1.15 1.75 -7.13
CA THR A 45 2.49 1.60 -7.69
C THR A 45 3.32 0.64 -6.84
N PHE A 46 3.26 0.76 -5.50
CA PHE A 46 3.89 -0.19 -4.59
C PHE A 46 3.42 -1.62 -4.84
N ALA A 47 2.11 -1.86 -4.98
CA ALA A 47 1.57 -3.20 -5.24
C ALA A 47 2.15 -3.84 -6.52
N ALA A 48 2.24 -3.05 -7.59
CA ALA A 48 2.81 -3.49 -8.86
C ALA A 48 4.31 -3.84 -8.75
N LEU A 49 5.05 -3.13 -7.89
CA LEU A 49 6.48 -3.33 -7.71
C LEU A 49 6.82 -4.43 -6.70
N ALA A 50 6.04 -4.54 -5.61
CA ALA A 50 6.25 -5.50 -4.53
C ALA A 50 5.71 -6.90 -4.88
N GLY A 51 4.71 -6.98 -5.75
CA GLY A 51 4.02 -8.20 -6.12
C GLY A 51 2.70 -8.36 -5.36
N ALA A 52 1.58 -8.18 -6.07
CA ALA A 52 0.22 -8.14 -5.54
C ALA A 52 -0.16 -9.36 -4.67
N GLU A 53 0.25 -10.57 -5.08
CA GLU A 53 -0.13 -11.83 -4.44
C GLU A 53 0.73 -12.19 -3.22
N ARG A 54 1.83 -11.47 -2.97
CA ARG A 54 2.67 -11.75 -1.79
C ARG A 54 1.93 -11.34 -0.53
N VAL A 55 2.10 -12.09 0.56
CA VAL A 55 1.62 -11.67 1.88
C VAL A 55 2.46 -10.49 2.37
N LEU A 56 1.82 -9.40 2.80
CA LEU A 56 2.53 -8.18 3.22
C LEU A 56 3.49 -8.43 4.38
N ASP A 57 3.08 -9.24 5.36
CA ASP A 57 3.89 -9.59 6.53
C ASP A 57 5.10 -10.47 6.20
N ASP A 58 5.18 -11.03 4.98
CA ASP A 58 6.30 -11.83 4.52
C ASP A 58 7.33 -11.00 3.72
N LEU A 59 7.10 -9.69 3.56
CA LEU A 59 8.10 -8.80 2.97
C LEU A 59 9.22 -8.54 3.97
N ALA A 60 10.45 -8.85 3.58
CA ALA A 60 11.66 -8.54 4.31
C ALA A 60 12.21 -7.15 3.93
N GLY A 61 13.23 -6.70 4.65
CA GLY A 61 13.91 -5.43 4.35
C GLY A 61 14.50 -5.41 2.94
N GLU A 62 15.09 -6.53 2.50
CA GLU A 62 15.68 -6.61 1.16
C GLU A 62 14.62 -6.50 0.04
N ASP A 63 13.39 -6.96 0.30
CA ASP A 63 12.27 -6.81 -0.64
C ASP A 63 11.88 -5.33 -0.82
N VAL A 64 11.89 -4.56 0.27
CA VAL A 64 11.59 -3.13 0.25
C VAL A 64 12.68 -2.37 -0.50
N ASP A 65 13.95 -2.71 -0.27
CA ASP A 65 15.07 -2.13 -1.01
C ASP A 65 14.95 -2.38 -2.52
N GLU A 66 14.57 -3.60 -2.91
CA GLU A 66 14.32 -3.93 -4.31
C GLU A 66 13.18 -3.11 -4.90
N VAL A 67 12.07 -2.95 -4.18
CA VAL A 67 10.95 -2.10 -4.60
C VAL A 67 11.41 -0.65 -4.83
N LEU A 68 12.21 -0.09 -3.93
CA LEU A 68 12.75 1.27 -4.06
C LEU A 68 13.67 1.40 -5.29
N LEU A 69 14.52 0.40 -5.55
CA LEU A 69 15.37 0.37 -6.74
C LEU A 69 14.54 0.29 -8.04
N ARG A 70 13.48 -0.54 -8.05
CA ARG A 70 12.56 -0.62 -9.19
C ARG A 70 11.79 0.68 -9.38
N PHE A 71 11.35 1.32 -8.30
CA PHE A 71 10.68 2.61 -8.31
C PHE A 71 11.59 3.71 -8.89
N ALA A 72 12.84 3.80 -8.44
CA ALA A 72 13.80 4.78 -8.95
C ALA A 72 14.12 4.63 -10.45
N ARG A 73 13.95 3.43 -11.00
CA ARG A 73 14.14 3.13 -12.44
C ARG A 73 12.88 3.33 -13.27
N LYS A 74 11.71 3.44 -12.64
CA LYS A 74 10.46 3.69 -13.34
C LYS A 74 10.51 5.09 -13.95
N ARG A 75 10.36 5.17 -15.27
CA ARG A 75 10.08 6.45 -15.94
C ARG A 75 8.59 6.74 -15.79
N ASP A 76 8.24 7.98 -15.45
CA ASP A 76 6.85 8.42 -15.40
C ASP A 76 6.19 8.41 -16.78
#